data_AF-A0A2V2MZ33-F1
#
_entry.id   AF-A0A2V2MZ33-F1
#
_cell.length_a   1.000
_cell.length_b   1.000
_cell.length_c   1.000
_cell.angle_alpha   90.00
_cell.angle_beta   90.00
_cell.angle_gamma   90.00
#
_symmetry.space_group_name_H-M   'P 1'
#
loop_
_entity.id
_entity.type
_entity.pdbx_description
1 polymer ?
#
loop_
_entity_poly.entity_id
_entity_poly.type
_entity_poly.pdbx_seq_one_letter_code
_entity_poly.pdbx_strand_id
1 'polypeptide(L)'
;MRRVILLLILAGSLFTSVQADIAVAGIKQQTNQYVINNTEFYPEYQFLTSSEIWNYEYPSLVVNGTFGGGYKLDGFILHAIKRTDLDPTILADLSSPEREKKNLSAYFESTPLATSDLLLPVTTSLNENLSVSNLTVLLNIEGINKKTLNVSKIKTIYQYENGTISEEIEQTKPEKIDSASLNDINQMFSPDILLEKI
;
A
#
# COMPACT_ATOMS: atom_id res chain seq x y z
N MET A 1 42.82 -37.40 0.58
CA MET A 1 41.76 -37.41 1.62
C MET A 1 41.24 -36.02 1.99
N ARG A 2 42.07 -35.03 2.38
CA ARG A 2 41.58 -33.69 2.78
C ARG A 2 40.68 -32.97 1.76
N ARG A 3 40.92 -33.13 0.45
CA ARG A 3 40.09 -32.52 -0.62
C ARG A 3 38.69 -33.15 -0.74
N VAL A 4 38.53 -34.43 -0.40
CA VAL A 4 37.23 -35.14 -0.45
C VAL A 4 36.36 -34.74 0.75
N ILE A 5 36.98 -34.53 1.91
CA ILE A 5 36.29 -34.05 3.12
C ILE A 5 35.77 -32.62 2.92
N LEU A 6 36.56 -31.74 2.29
CA LEU A 6 36.13 -30.38 1.95
C LEU A 6 34.94 -30.35 0.98
N LEU A 7 34.93 -31.23 -0.03
CA LEU A 7 33.81 -31.36 -0.97
C LEU A 7 32.52 -31.87 -0.29
N LEU A 8 32.63 -32.78 0.67
CA LEU A 8 31.50 -33.28 1.45
C LEU A 8 30.92 -32.23 2.41
N ILE A 9 31.77 -31.42 3.05
CA ILE A 9 31.33 -30.31 3.92
C ILE A 9 30.64 -29.23 3.07
N LEU A 10 31.21 -28.90 1.90
CA LEU A 10 30.62 -27.92 0.98
C LEU A 10 29.27 -28.41 0.44
N ALA A 11 29.17 -29.69 0.05
CA ALA A 11 27.91 -30.29 -0.39
C ALA A 11 26.85 -30.29 0.73
N GLY A 12 27.24 -30.59 1.98
CA GLY A 12 26.34 -30.52 3.15
C GLY A 12 25.81 -29.11 3.44
N SER A 13 26.63 -28.08 3.23
CA SER A 13 26.23 -26.68 3.43
C SER A 13 25.30 -26.11 2.34
N LEU A 14 25.17 -26.79 1.20
CA LEU A 14 24.26 -26.38 0.11
C LEU A 14 22.82 -26.87 0.33
N PHE A 15 22.56 -27.69 1.35
CA PHE A 15 21.21 -28.13 1.74
C PHE A 15 20.65 -27.25 2.86
N THR A 16 20.73 -25.93 2.74
CA THR A 16 19.84 -25.07 3.52
C THR A 16 18.42 -25.38 3.06
N SER A 17 17.63 -26.02 3.91
CA SER A 17 16.22 -26.28 3.65
C SER A 17 15.53 -24.95 3.35
N VAL A 18 15.19 -24.72 2.09
CA VAL A 18 14.27 -23.67 1.70
C VAL A 18 12.93 -24.06 2.32
N GLN A 19 12.54 -23.36 3.39
CA GLN A 19 11.22 -23.53 3.98
C GLN A 19 10.22 -22.96 2.99
N ALA A 20 9.61 -23.84 2.19
CA ALA A 20 8.49 -23.49 1.34
C ALA A 20 7.30 -23.10 2.22
N ASP A 21 6.49 -22.13 1.75
CA ASP A 21 5.25 -21.71 2.41
C ASP A 21 4.36 -22.92 2.74
N ILE A 22 4.23 -23.23 4.03
CA ILE A 22 3.37 -24.32 4.48
C ILE A 22 1.92 -23.80 4.46
N ALA A 23 1.07 -24.43 3.65
CA ALA A 23 -0.36 -24.14 3.66
C ALA A 23 -0.95 -24.41 5.06
N VAL A 24 -1.63 -23.42 5.63
CA VAL A 24 -2.35 -23.59 6.89
C VAL A 24 -3.71 -24.19 6.57
N ALA A 25 -3.99 -25.38 7.11
CA ALA A 25 -5.28 -26.04 6.93
C ALA A 25 -6.44 -25.11 7.36
N GLY A 26 -7.51 -25.03 6.57
CA GLY A 26 -8.62 -24.13 6.86
C GLY A 26 -8.49 -22.73 6.26
N ILE A 27 -7.35 -22.37 5.66
CA ILE A 27 -7.06 -21.02 5.15
C ILE A 27 -6.69 -21.05 3.67
N LYS A 28 -7.34 -20.19 2.88
CA LYS A 28 -6.93 -19.87 1.51
C LYS A 28 -6.43 -18.43 1.42
N GLN A 29 -5.52 -18.16 0.48
CA GLN A 29 -5.12 -16.79 0.14
C GLN A 29 -6.01 -16.26 -0.98
N GLN A 30 -6.52 -15.04 -0.78
CA GLN A 30 -7.31 -14.31 -1.77
C GLN A 30 -6.55 -13.05 -2.17
N THR A 31 -6.37 -12.85 -3.48
CA THR A 31 -5.77 -11.61 -4.00
C THR A 31 -6.73 -10.44 -3.80
N ASN A 32 -6.19 -9.34 -3.29
CA ASN A 32 -6.93 -8.09 -3.15
C ASN A 32 -6.89 -7.31 -4.47
N GLN A 33 -8.07 -6.85 -4.90
CA GLN A 33 -8.20 -5.82 -5.91
C GLN A 33 -8.44 -4.48 -5.22
N TYR A 34 -7.75 -3.43 -5.60
CA TYR A 34 -7.94 -2.09 -5.04
C TYR A 34 -8.59 -1.16 -6.07
N VAL A 35 -9.47 -0.30 -5.59
CA VAL A 35 -10.12 0.76 -6.37
C VAL A 35 -10.09 2.05 -5.58
N ILE A 36 -9.53 3.10 -6.16
CA ILE A 36 -9.56 4.46 -5.64
C ILE A 36 -10.80 5.15 -6.21
N ASN A 37 -11.74 5.55 -5.34
CA ASN A 37 -13.07 6.01 -5.74
C ASN A 37 -13.12 7.43 -6.34
N ASN A 38 -12.05 8.22 -6.20
CA ASN A 38 -12.07 9.66 -6.43
C ASN A 38 -10.85 10.20 -7.19
N THR A 39 -10.21 9.37 -8.03
CA THR A 39 -9.03 9.79 -8.83
C THR A 39 -9.32 10.94 -9.78
N GLU A 40 -10.57 11.10 -10.21
CA GLU A 40 -11.03 12.17 -11.08
C GLU A 40 -10.94 13.56 -10.44
N PHE A 41 -10.87 13.65 -9.10
CA PHE A 41 -10.66 14.91 -8.38
C PHE A 41 -9.19 15.35 -8.36
N TYR A 42 -8.27 14.52 -8.86
CA TYR A 42 -6.84 14.78 -8.89
C TYR A 42 -6.26 14.63 -10.32
N PRO A 43 -6.79 15.35 -11.33
CA PRO A 43 -6.43 15.18 -12.72
C PRO A 43 -4.99 15.62 -13.05
N GLU A 44 -4.33 16.37 -12.19
CA GLU A 44 -2.93 16.77 -12.35
C GLU A 44 -1.94 15.69 -11.89
N TYR A 45 -2.43 14.64 -11.23
CA TYR A 45 -1.61 13.54 -10.72
C TYR A 45 -1.71 12.29 -11.60
N GLN A 46 -0.63 11.52 -11.60
CA GLN A 46 -0.59 10.13 -12.01
C GLN A 46 -0.38 9.29 -10.74
N PHE A 47 -1.22 8.28 -10.56
CA PHE A 47 -1.10 7.33 -9.46
C PHE A 47 -0.33 6.09 -9.93
N LEU A 48 0.51 5.57 -9.05
CA LEU A 48 1.30 4.37 -9.29
C LEU A 48 1.53 3.61 -7.99
N THR A 49 1.76 2.32 -8.09
CA THR A 49 2.16 1.48 -6.96
C THR A 49 3.61 1.05 -7.09
N SER A 50 4.28 0.88 -5.96
CA SER A 50 5.54 0.16 -5.83
C SER A 50 5.36 -1.04 -4.90
N SER A 51 6.39 -1.88 -4.84
CA SER A 51 6.46 -3.04 -3.95
C SER A 51 7.00 -2.63 -2.59
N GLU A 52 6.43 -3.17 -1.51
CA GLU A 52 6.99 -3.03 -0.17
C GLU A 52 8.37 -3.68 -0.07
N ILE A 53 8.54 -4.87 -0.68
CA ILE A 53 9.77 -5.67 -0.59
C ILE A 53 10.82 -5.21 -1.62
N TRP A 54 10.40 -4.93 -2.85
CA TRP A 54 11.28 -4.64 -3.98
C TRP A 54 11.23 -3.17 -4.44
N ASN A 55 10.56 -2.30 -3.70
CA ASN A 55 10.46 -0.88 -4.01
C ASN A 55 10.01 -0.65 -5.48
N TYR A 56 10.70 0.21 -6.23
CA TYR A 56 10.41 0.48 -7.65
C TYR A 56 11.16 -0.47 -8.62
N GLU A 57 11.41 -1.72 -8.24
CA GLU A 57 11.84 -2.73 -9.22
C GLU A 57 10.75 -3.01 -10.26
N TYR A 58 9.48 -3.00 -9.82
CA TYR A 58 8.32 -3.33 -10.66
C TYR A 58 7.14 -2.36 -10.45
N PRO A 59 7.33 -1.04 -10.55
CA PRO A 59 6.25 -0.08 -10.32
C PRO A 59 5.18 -0.25 -11.39
N SER A 60 3.93 0.02 -11.04
CA SER A 60 2.78 -0.15 -11.93
C SER A 60 1.87 1.06 -11.88
N LEU A 61 1.31 1.47 -13.02
CA LEU A 61 0.32 2.55 -13.03
C LEU A 61 -0.98 2.05 -12.40
N VAL A 62 -1.62 2.95 -11.65
CA VAL A 62 -3.03 2.79 -11.31
C VAL A 62 -3.85 3.24 -12.52
N VAL A 63 -4.60 2.32 -13.12
CA VAL A 63 -5.36 2.56 -14.36
C VAL A 63 -6.84 2.66 -14.00
N ASN A 64 -7.48 3.80 -14.31
CA ASN A 64 -8.88 4.06 -13.96
C ASN A 64 -9.16 3.81 -12.46
N GLY A 65 -8.28 4.32 -11.59
CA GLY A 65 -8.36 4.13 -10.14
C GLY A 65 -8.10 2.71 -9.65
N THR A 66 -7.81 1.75 -10.54
CA THR A 66 -7.80 0.33 -10.23
C THR A 66 -6.39 -0.26 -10.28
N PHE A 67 -6.03 -1.09 -9.29
CA PHE A 67 -4.76 -1.81 -9.24
C PHE A 67 -4.85 -3.09 -8.38
N GLY A 68 -4.01 -4.08 -8.66
CA GLY A 68 -4.00 -5.37 -7.99
C GLY A 68 -2.98 -6.33 -8.59
N GLY A 69 -3.06 -7.62 -8.24
CA GLY A 69 -2.10 -8.64 -8.69
C GLY A 69 -0.82 -8.63 -7.85
N GLY A 70 0.33 -8.99 -8.44
CA GLY A 70 1.62 -8.99 -7.73
C GLY A 70 1.97 -10.31 -7.03
N TYR A 71 3.03 -10.28 -6.23
CA TYR A 71 3.50 -11.45 -5.48
C TYR A 71 2.76 -11.57 -4.15
N LYS A 72 2.30 -12.78 -3.83
CA LYS A 72 1.37 -13.04 -2.72
C LYS A 72 1.83 -12.56 -1.33
N LEU A 73 3.14 -12.51 -1.07
CA LEU A 73 3.72 -12.09 0.22
C LEU A 73 4.15 -10.61 0.24
N ASP A 74 3.87 -9.87 -0.82
CA ASP A 74 4.25 -8.47 -0.95
C ASP A 74 3.10 -7.54 -0.51
N GLY A 75 3.44 -6.27 -0.35
CA GLY A 75 2.49 -5.18 -0.16
C GLY A 75 2.65 -4.14 -1.26
N PHE A 76 1.55 -3.46 -1.60
CA PHE A 76 1.61 -2.27 -2.41
C PHE A 76 1.85 -1.05 -1.53
N ILE A 77 2.73 -0.17 -2.00
CA ILE A 77 2.83 1.21 -1.54
C ILE A 77 2.25 2.09 -2.65
N LEU A 78 1.27 2.92 -2.30
CA LEU A 78 0.62 3.82 -3.25
C LEU A 78 1.33 5.17 -3.29
N HIS A 79 1.54 5.69 -4.49
CA HIS A 79 2.17 6.98 -4.73
C HIS A 79 1.35 7.85 -5.67
N ALA A 80 1.54 9.16 -5.54
CA ALA A 80 1.05 10.17 -6.46
C ALA A 80 2.23 11.03 -6.95
N ILE A 81 2.34 11.17 -8.27
CA ILE A 81 3.32 12.04 -8.92
C ILE A 81 2.58 13.06 -9.78
N LYS A 82 3.00 14.32 -9.79
CA LYS A 82 2.44 15.29 -10.73
C LYS A 82 2.79 14.87 -12.15
N ARG A 83 1.83 14.95 -13.07
CA ARG A 83 2.07 14.60 -14.49
C ARG A 83 3.19 15.41 -15.13
N THR A 84 3.42 16.63 -14.66
CA THR A 84 4.52 17.50 -15.12
C THR A 84 5.91 17.01 -14.69
N ASP A 85 5.97 16.23 -13.62
CA ASP A 85 7.22 15.77 -13.01
C ASP A 85 7.55 14.33 -13.46
N LEU A 86 6.62 13.67 -14.17
CA LEU A 86 6.80 12.34 -14.71
C LEU A 86 7.39 12.41 -16.12
N ASP A 87 8.56 11.81 -16.31
CA ASP A 87 9.20 11.67 -17.62
C ASP A 87 8.24 10.97 -18.60
N PRO A 88 7.92 11.58 -19.75
CA PRO A 88 7.00 11.01 -20.73
C PRO A 88 7.44 9.64 -21.26
N THR A 89 8.75 9.37 -21.31
CA THR A 89 9.29 8.06 -21.73
C THR A 89 9.03 6.98 -20.68
N ILE A 90 9.15 7.34 -19.40
CA ILE A 90 8.79 6.44 -18.29
C ILE A 90 7.29 6.20 -18.28
N LEU A 91 6.46 7.24 -18.46
CA LEU A 91 5.02 7.08 -18.56
C LEU A 91 4.61 6.16 -19.72
N ALA A 92 5.21 6.33 -20.89
CA ALA A 92 4.94 5.49 -22.06
C ALA A 92 5.33 4.02 -21.82
N ASP A 93 6.49 3.77 -21.21
CA ASP A 93 6.94 2.43 -20.82
C ASP A 93 5.98 1.79 -19.82
N LEU A 94 5.63 2.51 -18.75
CA LEU A 94 4.71 2.03 -17.72
C LEU A 94 3.28 1.77 -18.23
N SER A 95 2.89 2.41 -19.33
CA SER A 95 1.58 2.22 -19.97
C SER A 95 1.58 1.08 -21.00
N SER A 96 2.75 0.53 -21.35
CA SER A 96 2.86 -0.50 -22.38
C SER A 96 2.46 -1.88 -21.86
N PRO A 97 1.57 -2.62 -22.55
CA PRO A 97 1.22 -3.99 -22.18
C PRO A 97 2.37 -4.98 -22.41
N GLU A 98 3.31 -4.65 -23.29
CA GLU A 98 4.47 -5.49 -23.63
C GLU A 98 5.73 -5.09 -22.85
N ARG A 99 5.59 -4.26 -21.81
CA ARG A 99 6.71 -3.77 -21.01
C ARG A 99 7.57 -4.91 -20.48
N GLU A 100 8.88 -4.78 -20.69
CA GLU A 100 9.86 -5.54 -19.93
C GLU A 100 9.94 -4.98 -18.50
N LYS A 101 9.88 -5.87 -17.52
CA LYS A 101 9.97 -5.50 -16.11
C LYS A 101 11.33 -4.85 -15.81
N LYS A 102 11.36 -3.52 -15.80
CA LYS A 102 12.55 -2.70 -15.57
C LYS A 102 12.55 -2.10 -14.17
N ASN A 103 13.71 -2.20 -13.51
CA ASN A 103 13.99 -1.50 -12.26
C ASN A 103 14.09 0.01 -12.50
N LEU A 104 13.22 0.76 -11.81
CA LEU A 104 13.11 2.22 -11.87
C LEU A 104 13.42 2.89 -10.52
N SER A 105 14.03 2.18 -9.57
CA SER A 105 14.37 2.72 -8.24
C SER A 105 15.20 3.99 -8.33
N ALA A 106 16.27 4.00 -9.13
CA ALA A 106 17.10 5.21 -9.29
C ALA A 106 16.32 6.42 -9.83
N TYR A 107 15.33 6.19 -10.71
CA TYR A 107 14.48 7.26 -11.23
C TYR A 107 13.56 7.79 -10.13
N PHE A 108 12.78 6.93 -9.48
CA PHE A 108 11.80 7.34 -8.48
C PHE A 108 12.41 7.81 -7.16
N GLU A 109 13.63 7.39 -6.79
CA GLU A 109 14.35 7.92 -5.63
C GLU A 109 14.68 9.42 -5.75
N SER A 110 14.86 9.90 -6.98
CA SER A 110 15.21 11.31 -7.27
C SER A 110 14.01 12.15 -7.71
N THR A 111 12.88 11.51 -8.00
CA THR A 111 11.69 12.17 -8.54
C THR A 111 10.77 12.63 -7.39
N PRO A 112 10.21 13.85 -7.42
CA PRO A 112 9.28 14.28 -6.38
C PRO A 112 7.98 13.49 -6.46
N LEU A 113 7.69 12.72 -5.41
CA LEU A 113 6.45 11.95 -5.29
C LEU A 113 5.89 12.03 -3.88
N ALA A 114 4.56 11.96 -3.80
CA ALA A 114 3.83 11.82 -2.55
C ALA A 114 3.54 10.34 -2.30
N THR A 115 3.80 9.86 -1.09
CA THR A 115 3.69 8.44 -0.72
C THR A 115 2.67 8.25 0.39
N SER A 116 1.87 7.20 0.27
CA SER A 116 0.94 6.73 1.30
C SER A 116 1.68 5.95 2.38
N ASP A 117 1.32 6.16 3.64
CA ASP A 117 1.75 5.36 4.79
C ASP A 117 0.91 4.08 4.96
N LEU A 118 -0.23 4.00 4.28
CA LEU A 118 -1.09 2.83 4.26
C LEU A 118 -0.45 1.69 3.48
N LEU A 119 -0.06 0.63 4.18
CA LEU A 119 0.36 -0.62 3.56
C LEU A 119 -0.85 -1.42 3.05
N LEU A 120 -0.77 -1.84 1.79
CA LEU A 120 -1.87 -2.51 1.08
C LEU A 120 -1.45 -3.93 0.68
N PRO A 121 -1.78 -4.96 1.48
CA PRO A 121 -1.30 -6.32 1.21
C PRO A 121 -1.81 -6.85 -0.14
N VAL A 122 -0.97 -7.58 -0.86
CA VAL A 122 -1.35 -8.20 -2.14
C VAL A 122 -2.41 -9.29 -1.94
N THR A 123 -2.25 -10.11 -0.90
CA THR A 123 -3.23 -11.14 -0.53
C THR A 123 -3.72 -10.97 0.90
N THR A 124 -4.91 -11.50 1.17
CA THR A 124 -5.41 -11.71 2.53
C THR A 124 -5.74 -13.18 2.75
N SER A 125 -5.67 -13.61 4.01
CA SER A 125 -6.03 -14.95 4.42
C SER A 125 -7.53 -15.02 4.73
N LEU A 126 -8.23 -15.92 4.04
CA LEU A 126 -9.66 -16.19 4.26
C LEU A 126 -9.86 -17.63 4.70
N ASN A 127 -10.94 -17.89 5.43
CA ASN A 127 -11.36 -19.26 5.73
C ASN A 127 -11.69 -19.99 4.41
N GLU A 128 -11.21 -21.22 4.24
CA GLU A 128 -11.40 -22.00 3.00
C GLU A 128 -12.87 -22.28 2.70
N ASN A 129 -13.73 -22.32 3.73
CA ASN A 129 -15.18 -22.52 3.58
C ASN A 129 -15.90 -21.28 3.04
N LEU A 130 -15.23 -20.11 3.00
CA LEU A 130 -15.78 -18.93 2.36
C LEU A 130 -15.49 -18.98 0.86
N SER A 131 -16.52 -19.26 0.07
CA SER A 131 -16.47 -19.22 -1.41
C SER A 131 -16.43 -17.79 -1.95
N VAL A 132 -15.49 -16.96 -1.49
CA VAL A 132 -15.19 -15.65 -2.07
C VAL A 132 -14.50 -15.87 -3.42
N SER A 133 -15.06 -15.25 -4.46
CA SER A 133 -14.55 -15.25 -5.84
C SER A 133 -13.78 -13.97 -6.16
N ASN A 134 -14.19 -12.82 -5.61
CA ASN A 134 -13.50 -11.54 -5.75
C ASN A 134 -13.52 -10.78 -4.43
N LEU A 135 -12.41 -10.12 -4.11
CA LEU A 135 -12.27 -9.21 -2.99
C LEU A 135 -11.78 -7.86 -3.51
N THR A 136 -12.62 -6.83 -3.37
CA THR A 136 -12.29 -5.46 -3.76
C THR A 136 -12.23 -4.54 -2.55
N VAL A 137 -11.12 -3.85 -2.35
CA VAL A 137 -10.93 -2.84 -1.31
C VAL A 137 -11.10 -1.46 -1.94
N LEU A 138 -12.07 -0.71 -1.44
CA LEU A 138 -12.34 0.66 -1.89
C LEU A 138 -11.52 1.65 -1.05
N LEU A 139 -10.78 2.52 -1.73
CA LEU A 139 -9.92 3.54 -1.16
C LEU A 139 -10.46 4.94 -1.49
N ASN A 140 -10.19 5.90 -0.61
CA ASN A 140 -10.44 7.33 -0.84
C ASN A 140 -9.15 8.13 -0.66
N ILE A 141 -8.86 9.07 -1.56
CA ILE A 141 -7.80 10.04 -1.35
C ILE A 141 -8.36 11.20 -0.54
N GLU A 142 -7.85 11.38 0.68
CA GLU A 142 -8.23 12.48 1.59
C GLU A 142 -7.44 13.76 1.28
N GLY A 143 -6.23 13.62 0.72
CA GLY A 143 -5.44 14.75 0.28
C GLY A 143 -4.03 14.38 -0.14
N ILE A 144 -3.42 15.27 -0.93
CA ILE A 144 -2.05 15.13 -1.41
C ILE A 144 -1.28 16.39 -0.99
N ASN A 145 -0.21 16.21 -0.24
CA ASN A 145 0.74 17.27 0.07
C ASN A 145 2.11 16.93 -0.56
N LYS A 146 3.10 17.81 -0.40
CA LYS A 146 4.40 17.71 -1.11
C LYS A 146 5.06 16.32 -1.08
N LYS A 147 4.91 15.56 0.00
CA LYS A 147 5.54 14.23 0.17
C LYS A 147 4.60 13.14 0.68
N THR A 148 3.41 13.50 1.14
CA THR A 148 2.46 12.57 1.76
C THR A 148 1.19 12.50 0.92
N LEU A 149 0.78 11.28 0.64
CA LEU A 149 -0.50 10.94 0.02
C LEU A 149 -1.39 10.33 1.11
N ASN A 150 -2.40 11.05 1.56
CA ASN A 150 -3.31 10.57 2.60
C ASN A 150 -4.43 9.76 1.94
N VAL A 151 -4.50 8.48 2.27
CA VAL A 151 -5.48 7.54 1.71
C VAL A 151 -6.14 6.75 2.83
N SER A 152 -7.47 6.63 2.76
CA SER A 152 -8.25 5.84 3.71
C SER A 152 -8.85 4.61 3.01
N LYS A 153 -9.00 3.51 3.75
CA LYS A 153 -9.86 2.39 3.34
C LYS A 153 -11.29 2.75 3.71
N ILE A 154 -12.19 2.70 2.74
CA ILE A 154 -13.62 3.01 2.95
C ILE A 154 -14.36 1.72 3.32
N LYS A 155 -14.19 0.69 2.49
CA LYS A 155 -14.88 -0.59 2.65
C LYS A 155 -14.18 -1.70 1.89
N THR A 156 -14.41 -2.92 2.35
CA THR A 156 -14.05 -4.14 1.63
C THR A 156 -15.32 -4.81 1.09
N ILE A 157 -15.31 -5.15 -0.19
CA ILE A 157 -16.43 -5.77 -0.91
C ILE A 157 -16.03 -7.21 -1.21
N TYR A 158 -16.80 -8.16 -0.67
CA TYR A 158 -16.65 -9.58 -0.92
C TYR A 158 -17.73 -10.02 -1.92
N GLN A 159 -17.31 -10.49 -3.07
CA GLN A 159 -18.19 -11.18 -4.02
C GLN A 159 -18.01 -12.69 -3.84
N TYR A 160 -19.11 -13.39 -3.61
CA TYR A 160 -19.13 -14.84 -3.45
C TYR A 160 -19.43 -15.55 -4.77
N GLU A 161 -19.02 -16.80 -4.90
CA GLU A 161 -19.25 -17.64 -6.09
C GLU A 161 -20.73 -17.82 -6.42
N ASN A 162 -21.61 -17.76 -5.40
CA ASN A 162 -23.06 -17.82 -5.58
C ASN A 162 -23.68 -16.50 -6.06
N GLY A 163 -22.87 -15.46 -6.31
CA GLY A 163 -23.31 -14.14 -6.76
C GLY A 163 -23.67 -13.17 -5.63
N THR A 164 -23.65 -13.59 -4.37
CA THR A 164 -23.89 -12.71 -3.21
C THR A 164 -22.77 -11.68 -3.07
N ILE A 165 -23.11 -10.48 -2.60
CA ILE A 165 -22.15 -9.42 -2.29
C ILE A 165 -22.32 -9.04 -0.81
N SER A 166 -21.21 -8.94 -0.09
CA SER A 166 -21.15 -8.41 1.27
C SER A 166 -20.19 -7.24 1.33
N GLU A 167 -20.55 -6.21 2.08
CA GLU A 167 -19.71 -5.03 2.29
C GLU A 167 -19.36 -4.88 3.76
N GLU A 168 -18.09 -4.67 4.04
CA GLU A 168 -17.57 -4.37 5.37
C GLU A 168 -17.03 -2.93 5.36
N ILE A 169 -17.68 -2.04 6.11
CA ILE A 169 -17.27 -0.63 6.19
C ILE A 169 -16.14 -0.52 7.20
N GLU A 170 -15.03 0.08 6.77
CA GLU A 170 -13.92 0.37 7.67
C GLU A 170 -14.32 1.59 8.51
N GLN A 171 -14.56 1.39 9.81
CA GLN A 171 -14.76 2.53 10.70
C GLN A 171 -13.43 3.25 10.89
N THR A 172 -13.33 4.51 10.46
CA THR A 172 -12.22 5.38 10.83
C THR A 172 -12.20 5.51 12.35
N LYS A 173 -11.24 4.83 12.99
CA LYS A 173 -10.96 5.05 14.41
C LYS A 173 -10.66 6.55 14.57
N PRO A 174 -11.44 7.30 15.37
CA PRO A 174 -11.11 8.71 15.59
C PRO A 174 -9.69 8.76 16.16
N GLU A 175 -8.84 9.53 15.50
CA GLU A 175 -7.52 9.87 16.00
C GLU A 175 -7.72 10.37 17.43
N LYS A 176 -7.09 9.67 18.38
CA LYS A 176 -7.18 10.00 19.79
C LYS A 176 -6.52 11.36 19.92
N ILE A 177 -7.30 12.44 19.89
CA ILE A 177 -6.82 13.79 20.14
C ILE A 177 -6.10 13.73 21.46
N ASP A 178 -4.77 13.86 21.40
CA ASP A 178 -3.93 13.79 22.57
C ASP A 178 -4.34 14.95 23.47
N SER A 179 -4.90 14.64 24.64
CA SER A 179 -5.40 15.62 25.61
C SER A 179 -4.32 16.59 26.11
N ALA A 180 -3.06 16.38 25.71
CA ALA A 180 -1.96 17.32 25.89
C ALA A 180 -2.15 18.64 25.10
N SER A 181 -2.74 18.63 23.90
CA SER A 181 -2.87 19.87 23.10
C SER A 181 -4.02 20.78 23.53
N LEU A 182 -5.01 20.25 24.26
CA LEU A 182 -6.14 21.03 24.81
C LEU A 182 -5.75 21.82 26.07
N ASN A 183 -4.69 21.41 26.78
CA ASN A 183 -4.20 22.16 27.94
C ASN A 183 -3.40 23.41 27.54
N ASP A 184 -2.74 23.42 26.38
CA ASP A 184 -1.99 24.59 25.91
C ASP A 184 -2.92 25.72 25.43
N ILE A 185 -4.12 25.39 24.94
CA ILE A 185 -5.13 26.39 24.53
C ILE A 185 -5.79 27.03 25.76
N ASN A 186 -6.00 26.27 26.84
CA ASN A 186 -6.62 26.77 28.06
C ASN A 186 -5.66 27.58 28.96
N GLN A 187 -4.34 27.53 28.73
CA GLN A 187 -3.39 28.42 29.40
C GLN A 187 -3.23 29.79 28.73
N MET A 188 -3.74 29.98 27.51
CA MET A 188 -3.65 31.27 26.81
C MET A 188 -4.75 32.28 27.19
N PHE A 189 -5.77 31.83 27.94
CA PHE A 189 -6.86 32.67 28.45
C PHE A 189 -6.97 32.54 29.98
N SER A 190 -5.96 32.99 30.72
CA SER A 190 -6.16 33.33 32.14
C SER A 190 -6.99 34.61 32.24
N PRO A 191 -8.11 34.63 32.98
CA PRO A 191 -8.86 35.85 33.25
C PRO A 191 -8.22 36.61 34.42
N ASP A 192 -6.97 37.03 34.26
CA ASP A 192 -6.31 37.96 35.18
C ASP A 192 -6.14 39.32 34.50
N ILE A 193 -7.26 40.03 34.35
CA ILE A 193 -7.24 41.49 34.18
C ILE A 193 -8.06 42.09 35.32
N LEU A 194 -7.31 42.34 36.41
CA LEU A 194 -7.28 43.59 37.17
C LEU A 194 -8.63 44.20 37.58
N LEU A 195 -9.10 43.74 38.74
CA LEU A 195 -9.70 44.63 39.75
C LEU A 195 -8.56 45.18 40.63
N GLU A 196 -8.12 46.42 40.39
CA GLU A 196 -7.79 47.39 41.45
C GLU A 196 -7.37 48.78 40.90
N LYS A 197 -8.08 49.82 41.38
CA LYS A 197 -7.77 51.27 41.41
C LYS A 197 -7.86 51.99 40.05
N ILE A 198 -8.80 52.91 39.80
CA ILE A 198 -9.36 54.05 40.58
C ILE A 198 -10.84 54.23 40.22
#